data_AF-A0A8S3HR87-F1
#
_entry.id   AF-A0A8S3HR87-F1
#
_cell.length_a   1.000
_cell.length_b   1.000
_cell.length_c   1.000
_cell.angle_alpha   90.00
_cell.angle_beta   90.00
_cell.angle_gamma   90.00
#
_symmetry.space_group_name_H-M   'P 1'
#
loop_
_entity.id
_entity.type
_entity.pdbx_description
1 polymer ?
#
loop_
_entity_poly.entity_id
_entity_poly.type
_entity_poly.pdbx_seq_one_letter_code
_entity_poly.pdbx_strand_id
1 'polypeptide(L)'
;MVSLFKQLARCVSSSHFQVAERALYYWNNEYIMSLITENAAVILPIMFPALYRNTKAHWNKTIHGLIYNALKLFMEMNHKLFDECSQKYKIEKQKEKEKLRDRDSAWMKIESKARQNPNYKNFASNQPELYRPNDNDDDDGVATNITAKEIEQEAKEVRTSEVSIFELIKLIDMRK
;
A
#
# COMPACT_ATOMS: atom_id res chain seq x y z
N MET A 1 11.04 9.63 16.35
CA MET A 1 11.19 8.57 15.33
C MET A 1 9.84 8.08 14.77
N VAL A 2 8.90 7.61 15.60
CA VAL A 2 7.59 7.09 15.12
C VAL A 2 6.79 8.08 14.26
N SER A 3 6.70 9.36 14.66
CA SER A 3 6.00 10.39 13.88
C SER A 3 6.59 10.62 12.49
N LEU A 4 7.93 10.57 12.38
CA LEU A 4 8.65 10.70 11.12
C LEU A 4 8.30 9.56 10.16
N PHE A 5 8.38 8.30 10.61
CA PHE A 5 8.08 7.15 9.76
C PHE A 5 6.59 7.05 9.41
N LYS A 6 5.68 7.51 10.27
CA LYS A 6 4.27 7.69 9.90
C LYS A 6 4.11 8.69 8.75
N GLN A 7 4.86 9.79 8.76
CA GLN A 7 4.83 10.76 7.67
C GLN A 7 5.48 10.19 6.39
N LEU A 8 6.61 9.49 6.49
CA LEU A 8 7.23 8.81 5.36
C LEU A 8 6.30 7.78 4.72
N ALA A 9 5.59 6.98 5.52
CA ALA A 9 4.59 6.03 5.02
C ALA A 9 3.49 6.71 4.20
N ARG A 10 3.05 7.91 4.61
CA ARG A 10 2.10 8.73 3.84
C ARG A 10 2.71 9.24 2.53
N CYS A 11 3.97 9.69 2.55
CA CYS A 11 4.67 10.16 1.35
C CYS A 11 4.87 9.01 0.34
N VAL A 12 5.25 7.82 0.80
CA VAL A 12 5.38 6.60 -0.02
C VAL A 12 4.02 6.20 -0.63
N SER A 13 2.93 6.42 0.10
CA SER A 13 1.56 6.14 -0.39
C SER A 13 0.97 7.26 -1.26
N SER A 14 1.75 8.29 -1.58
CA SER A 14 1.28 9.40 -2.42
C SER A 14 1.09 8.93 -3.86
N SER A 15 -0.01 9.32 -4.50
CA SER A 15 -0.22 9.12 -5.94
C SER A 15 0.70 10.00 -6.81
N HIS A 16 1.28 11.06 -6.22
CA HIS A 16 2.21 11.94 -6.89
C HIS A 16 3.63 11.35 -6.88
N PHE A 17 4.08 10.86 -8.04
CA PHE A 17 5.30 10.05 -8.13
C PHE A 17 6.55 10.72 -7.54
N GLN A 18 6.76 12.03 -7.74
CA GLN A 18 7.96 12.72 -7.20
C GLN A 18 8.00 12.70 -5.66
N VAL A 19 6.85 12.71 -5.00
CA VAL A 19 6.76 12.65 -3.53
C VAL A 19 7.10 11.25 -3.05
N ALA A 20 6.55 10.23 -3.71
CA ALA A 20 6.83 8.83 -3.40
C ALA A 20 8.30 8.48 -3.68
N GLU A 21 8.84 8.88 -4.83
CA GLU A 21 10.24 8.66 -5.23
C GLU A 21 11.19 9.27 -4.21
N ARG A 22 11.01 10.57 -3.88
CA ARG A 22 11.90 11.25 -2.95
C ARG A 22 11.87 10.62 -1.55
N ALA A 23 10.73 10.09 -1.13
CA ALA A 23 10.60 9.36 0.12
C ALA A 23 11.28 7.98 0.05
N LEU A 24 11.15 7.25 -1.06
CA LEU A 24 11.78 5.93 -1.24
C LEU A 24 13.30 6.02 -1.38
N TYR A 25 13.85 7.14 -1.85
CA TYR A 25 15.30 7.35 -1.91
C TYR A 25 15.99 7.40 -0.54
N TYR A 26 15.24 7.51 0.56
CA TYR A 26 15.82 7.32 1.89
C TYR A 26 16.38 5.89 2.10
N TRP A 27 15.89 4.88 1.36
CA TRP A 27 16.42 3.51 1.41
C TRP A 27 17.79 3.36 0.73
N ASN A 28 18.23 4.34 -0.06
CA ASN A 28 19.54 4.33 -0.70
C ASN A 28 20.63 4.95 0.19
N ASN A 29 20.25 5.60 1.30
CA ASN A 29 21.20 6.19 2.23
C ASN A 29 21.59 5.16 3.29
N GLU A 30 22.85 4.70 3.23
CA GLU A 30 23.35 3.64 4.12
C GLU A 30 23.23 3.99 5.61
N TYR A 31 23.45 5.24 5.99
CA TYR A 31 23.32 5.69 7.37
C TYR A 31 21.86 5.64 7.85
N ILE A 32 20.91 6.01 7.00
CA ILE A 32 19.49 5.92 7.36
C ILE A 32 19.04 4.46 7.40
N MET A 33 19.55 3.62 6.49
CA MET A 33 19.29 2.19 6.50
C MET A 33 19.87 1.47 7.73
N SER A 34 21.04 1.87 8.22
CA SER A 34 21.59 1.31 9.46
C SER A 34 20.71 1.66 10.66
N LEU A 35 20.26 2.91 10.78
CA LEU A 35 19.33 3.34 11.82
C LEU A 35 17.97 2.62 11.73
N ILE A 36 17.48 2.38 10.51
CA ILE A 36 16.25 1.59 10.28
C ILE A 36 16.44 0.17 10.80
N THR A 37 17.60 -0.44 10.51
CA THR A 37 17.93 -1.81 10.94
C THR A 37 17.95 -1.95 12.45
N GLU A 38 18.60 -1.03 13.15
CA GLU A 38 18.65 -1.02 14.63
C GLU A 38 17.27 -0.86 15.27
N ASN A 39 16.31 -0.26 14.55
CA ASN A 39 14.96 0.08 15.06
C ASN A 39 13.84 -0.65 14.31
N ALA A 40 14.17 -1.78 13.65
CA ALA A 40 13.29 -2.51 12.75
C ALA A 40 11.95 -2.90 13.41
N ALA A 41 11.98 -3.32 14.68
CA ALA A 41 10.81 -3.73 15.46
C ALA A 41 9.70 -2.65 15.53
N VAL A 42 10.08 -1.38 15.42
CA VAL A 42 9.14 -0.24 15.46
C VAL A 42 8.86 0.28 14.04
N ILE A 43 9.87 0.34 13.19
CA ILE A 43 9.78 0.98 11.86
C ILE A 43 9.06 0.07 10.86
N LEU A 44 9.39 -1.22 10.82
CA LEU A 44 8.85 -2.15 9.83
C LEU A 44 7.31 -2.25 9.91
N PRO A 45 6.68 -2.41 11.10
CA PRO A 45 5.22 -2.41 11.20
C PRO A 45 4.52 -1.12 10.73
N ILE A 46 5.22 0.02 10.74
CA ILE A 46 4.68 1.31 10.28
C ILE A 46 4.77 1.41 8.75
N MET A 47 5.92 1.00 8.19
CA MET A 47 6.19 1.13 6.75
C MET A 47 5.53 0.02 5.93
N PHE A 48 5.41 -1.18 6.48
CA PHE A 48 4.95 -2.37 5.75
C PHE A 48 3.58 -2.17 5.08
N PRO A 49 2.52 -1.68 5.77
CA PRO A 49 1.21 -1.49 5.13
C PRO A 49 1.25 -0.52 3.94
N ALA A 50 2.05 0.54 4.05
CA ALA A 50 2.21 1.53 2.99
C ALA A 50 2.95 0.95 1.79
N LEU A 51 4.03 0.21 2.00
CA LEU A 51 4.79 -0.43 0.92
C LEU A 51 3.96 -1.53 0.26
N TYR A 52 3.40 -2.46 1.04
CA TYR A 52 2.69 -3.63 0.54
C TYR A 52 1.44 -3.26 -0.28
N ARG A 53 0.68 -2.23 0.13
CA ARG A 53 -0.49 -1.78 -0.64
C ARG A 53 -0.09 -1.24 -2.01
N ASN A 54 1.02 -0.51 -2.07
CA ASN A 54 1.41 0.23 -3.27
C ASN A 54 2.18 -0.62 -4.29
N THR A 55 2.53 -1.87 -3.98
CA THR A 55 3.08 -2.82 -4.98
C THR A 55 2.09 -3.08 -6.12
N LYS A 56 0.78 -3.03 -5.86
CA LYS A 56 -0.28 -3.22 -6.86
C LYS A 56 -1.01 -1.93 -7.22
N ALA A 57 -1.14 -0.99 -6.28
CA ALA A 57 -2.01 0.17 -6.45
C ALA A 57 -1.34 1.38 -7.12
N HIS A 58 -0.01 1.48 -7.08
CA HIS A 58 0.67 2.63 -7.68
C HIS A 58 0.66 2.53 -9.21
N TRP A 59 0.50 3.64 -9.94
CA TRP A 59 0.40 3.62 -11.41
C TRP A 59 1.77 3.68 -12.12
N ASN A 60 2.78 4.21 -11.44
CA ASN A 60 4.13 4.43 -11.97
C ASN A 60 5.04 3.21 -11.72
N LYS A 61 5.60 2.65 -12.79
CA LYS A 61 6.49 1.46 -12.76
C LYS A 61 7.80 1.67 -12.00
N THR A 62 8.39 2.86 -12.06
CA THR A 62 9.63 3.15 -11.31
C THR A 62 9.37 3.09 -9.80
N ILE A 63 8.23 3.63 -9.37
CA ILE A 63 7.83 3.58 -7.96
C ILE A 63 7.60 2.14 -7.51
N HIS A 64 6.99 1.29 -8.34
CA HIS A 64 6.89 -0.15 -8.06
C HIS A 64 8.25 -0.77 -7.77
N GLY A 65 9.23 -0.54 -8.64
CA GLY A 65 10.58 -1.06 -8.46
C GLY A 65 11.23 -0.63 -7.15
N LEU A 66 11.12 0.65 -6.81
CA LEU A 66 11.63 1.18 -5.54
C LEU A 66 10.92 0.56 -4.32
N ILE A 67 9.61 0.33 -4.41
CA ILE A 67 8.84 -0.34 -3.34
C ILE A 67 9.31 -1.79 -3.18
N TYR A 68 9.46 -2.55 -4.26
CA TYR A 68 9.95 -3.93 -4.20
C TYR A 68 11.36 -4.02 -3.64
N ASN A 69 12.25 -3.11 -4.04
CA ASN A 69 13.59 -3.03 -3.45
C ASN A 69 13.53 -2.77 -1.93
N ALA A 70 12.71 -1.81 -1.48
CA ALA A 70 12.52 -1.53 -0.06
C ALA A 70 11.95 -2.73 0.72
N LEU A 71 10.98 -3.45 0.14
CA LEU A 71 10.43 -4.68 0.73
C LEU A 71 11.48 -5.79 0.81
N LYS A 72 12.34 -5.93 -0.21
CA LYS A 72 13.45 -6.89 -0.20
C LYS A 72 14.42 -6.61 0.95
N LEU A 73 14.86 -5.35 1.09
CA LEU A 73 15.75 -4.94 2.18
C LEU A 73 15.14 -5.22 3.56
N PHE A 74 13.83 -4.97 3.73
CA PHE A 74 13.15 -5.29 4.98
C PHE A 74 13.09 -6.79 5.27
N MET A 75 12.92 -7.62 4.25
CA MET A 75 12.92 -9.09 4.38
C MET A 75 14.31 -9.63 4.75
N GLU A 76 15.37 -9.15 4.08
CA GLU A 76 16.76 -9.55 4.34
C GLU A 76 17.22 -9.14 5.75
N MET A 77 16.74 -7.99 6.23
CA MET A 77 17.08 -7.44 7.53
C MET A 77 16.47 -8.23 8.70
N ASN A 78 15.19 -8.61 8.62
CA ASN A 78 14.54 -9.43 9.64
C ASN A 78 13.35 -10.21 9.07
N HIS A 79 13.64 -11.42 8.58
CA HIS A 79 12.64 -12.29 7.94
C HIS A 79 11.44 -12.61 8.84
N LYS A 80 11.68 -12.95 10.12
CA LYS A 80 10.62 -13.28 11.06
C LYS A 80 9.67 -12.11 11.29
N LEU A 81 10.21 -10.92 11.52
CA LEU A 81 9.40 -9.71 11.73
C LEU A 81 8.62 -9.30 10.48
N PHE A 82 9.22 -9.49 9.29
CA PHE A 82 8.54 -9.27 8.03
C PHE A 82 7.32 -10.19 7.88
N ASP A 83 7.46 -11.47 8.17
CA ASP A 83 6.37 -12.45 8.13
C ASP A 83 5.26 -12.10 9.14
N GLU A 84 5.61 -11.72 10.37
CA GLU A 84 4.65 -11.27 11.38
C GLU A 84 3.85 -10.05 10.90
N CYS A 85 4.50 -9.07 10.25
CA CYS A 85 3.82 -7.90 9.69
C CYS A 85 2.91 -8.26 8.51
N SER A 86 3.34 -9.18 7.65
CA SER A 86 2.53 -9.71 6.55
C SER A 86 1.26 -10.40 7.04
N GLN A 87 1.38 -11.27 8.04
CA GLN A 87 0.25 -11.94 8.66
C GLN A 87 -0.70 -10.96 9.33
N LYS A 88 -0.16 -10.01 10.11
CA LYS A 88 -0.96 -8.97 10.78
C LYS A 88 -1.73 -8.13 9.77
N TYR A 89 -1.09 -7.72 8.67
CA TYR A 89 -1.72 -6.97 7.59
C TYR A 89 -2.90 -7.75 6.96
N LYS A 90 -2.73 -9.06 6.72
CA LYS A 90 -3.83 -9.93 6.23
C LYS A 90 -5.00 -9.98 7.20
N ILE A 91 -4.75 -10.17 8.49
CA ILE A 91 -5.79 -10.22 9.52
C ILE A 91 -6.53 -8.88 9.59
N GLU A 92 -5.81 -7.76 9.62
CA GLU A 92 -6.41 -6.43 9.64
C GLU A 92 -7.26 -6.16 8.40
N LYS A 93 -6.81 -6.60 7.21
CA LYS A 93 -7.57 -6.43 5.97
C LYS A 93 -8.86 -7.26 5.96
N GLN A 94 -8.80 -8.51 6.44
CA GLN A 94 -9.98 -9.36 6.57
C GLN A 94 -10.99 -8.75 7.57
N LYS A 95 -10.50 -8.22 8.70
CA LYS A 95 -11.32 -7.55 9.70
C LYS A 95 -11.96 -6.26 9.17
N GLU A 96 -11.27 -5.52 8.31
CA GLU A 96 -11.83 -4.35 7.62
C GLU A 96 -12.98 -4.75 6.69
N LYS A 97 -12.82 -5.84 5.92
CA LYS A 97 -13.87 -6.39 5.05
C LYS A 97 -15.08 -6.88 5.85
N GLU A 98 -14.87 -7.54 6.99
CA GLU A 98 -15.95 -7.97 7.87
C GLU A 98 -16.74 -6.78 8.44
N LYS A 99 -16.06 -5.74 8.93
CA LYS A 99 -16.72 -4.51 9.40
C LYS A 99 -17.56 -3.83 8.32
N LEU A 100 -17.10 -3.88 7.07
CA LEU A 100 -17.84 -3.34 5.94
C LEU A 100 -19.16 -4.12 5.74
N ARG A 101 -19.10 -5.46 5.76
CA ARG A 101 -20.28 -6.33 5.65
C ARG A 101 -21.27 -6.14 6.79
N ASP A 102 -20.77 -5.97 8.02
CA ASP A 102 -21.62 -5.68 9.19
C ASP A 102 -22.34 -4.34 9.03
N ARG A 103 -21.62 -3.32 8.54
CA ARG A 103 -22.18 -2.00 8.26
C ARG A 103 -23.27 -2.08 7.19
N ASP A 104 -23.03 -2.80 6.11
CA ASP A 104 -23.99 -2.95 5.02
C ASP A 104 -25.23 -3.75 5.46
N SER A 105 -25.03 -4.79 6.27
CA SER A 105 -26.12 -5.54 6.90
C SER A 105 -26.96 -4.67 7.85
N ALA A 106 -26.33 -3.76 8.59
CA ALA A 106 -27.03 -2.79 9.43
C ALA A 106 -27.83 -1.79 8.58
N TRP A 107 -27.26 -1.28 7.49
CA TRP A 107 -27.94 -0.40 6.55
C TRP A 107 -29.14 -1.06 5.88
N MET A 108 -29.04 -2.33 5.45
CA MET A 108 -30.16 -3.08 4.88
C MET A 108 -31.33 -3.23 5.88
N LYS A 109 -31.03 -3.44 7.17
CA LYS A 109 -32.06 -3.50 8.22
C LYS A 109 -32.75 -2.15 8.41
N ILE A 110 -32.00 -1.05 8.36
CA ILE A 110 -32.53 0.31 8.43
C ILE A 110 -33.42 0.60 7.22
N GLU A 111 -32.94 0.30 6.00
CA GLU A 111 -33.67 0.48 4.75
C GLU A 111 -35.00 -0.30 4.76
N SER A 112 -34.96 -1.56 5.19
CA SER A 112 -36.16 -2.40 5.31
C SER A 112 -37.20 -1.81 6.27
N LYS A 113 -36.77 -1.31 7.44
CA LYS A 113 -37.66 -0.64 8.40
C LYS A 113 -38.19 0.68 7.85
N ALA A 114 -37.35 1.47 7.17
CA ALA A 114 -37.76 2.73 6.56
C ALA A 114 -38.86 2.50 5.50
N ARG A 115 -38.72 1.45 4.67
CA ARG A 115 -39.73 1.07 3.64
C ARG A 115 -41.09 0.71 4.21
N GLN A 116 -41.15 0.24 5.47
CA GLN A 116 -42.41 -0.06 6.16
C GLN A 116 -43.11 1.20 6.69
N ASN A 117 -42.45 2.36 6.69
CA ASN A 117 -43.04 3.61 7.13
C ASN A 117 -44.06 4.11 6.08
N PRO A 118 -45.31 4.42 6.46
CA PRO A 118 -46.33 4.95 5.55
C PRO A 118 -45.88 6.20 4.77
N ASN A 119 -45.01 7.01 5.37
CA ASN A 119 -44.49 8.22 4.76
C ASN A 119 -43.30 7.97 3.81
N TYR A 120 -42.78 6.75 3.71
CA TYR A 120 -41.60 6.42 2.89
C TYR A 120 -41.74 6.85 1.43
N LYS A 121 -42.93 6.65 0.83
CA LYS A 121 -43.21 7.02 -0.57
C LYS A 121 -43.14 8.53 -0.80
N ASN A 122 -43.39 9.35 0.21
CA ASN A 122 -43.31 10.80 0.13
C ASN A 122 -41.84 11.30 0.12
N PHE A 123 -40.91 10.49 0.64
CA PHE A 123 -39.47 10.80 0.68
C PHE A 123 -38.68 10.12 -0.44
N ALA A 124 -39.11 8.93 -0.90
CA ALA A 124 -38.41 8.13 -1.90
C ALA A 124 -38.48 8.71 -3.33
N SER A 125 -39.46 9.57 -3.63
CA SER A 125 -39.66 10.20 -4.94
C SER A 125 -38.57 11.23 -5.32
N ASN A 126 -37.66 11.58 -4.39
CA ASN A 126 -36.63 12.59 -4.60
C ASN A 126 -35.17 12.07 -4.47
N GLN A 127 -34.91 10.76 -4.46
CA GLN A 127 -33.54 10.23 -4.32
C GLN A 127 -32.93 9.70 -5.63
N PRO A 128 -31.68 10.09 -5.97
CA PRO A 128 -30.86 9.34 -6.92
C PRO A 128 -30.60 7.93 -6.36
N GLU A 129 -30.52 6.92 -7.22
CA GLU A 129 -30.15 5.55 -6.83
C GLU A 129 -28.95 5.57 -5.87
N LEU A 130 -29.16 5.10 -4.64
CA LEU A 130 -28.08 4.90 -3.69
C LEU A 130 -27.15 3.82 -4.27
N TYR A 131 -25.90 4.22 -4.55
CA TYR A 131 -24.85 3.31 -5.00
C TYR A 131 -24.76 2.12 -4.04
N ARG A 132 -25.17 0.93 -4.52
CA ARG A 132 -24.85 -0.34 -3.88
C ARG A 132 -23.49 -0.76 -4.42
N PRO A 133 -22.44 -0.84 -3.57
CA PRO A 133 -21.20 -1.47 -3.99
C PRO A 133 -21.51 -2.88 -4.47
N ASN A 134 -21.04 -3.26 -5.66
CA ASN A 134 -21.09 -4.64 -6.12
C ASN A 134 -20.25 -5.49 -5.15
N ASP A 135 -20.86 -6.53 -4.56
CA ASP A 135 -20.13 -7.54 -3.77
C ASP A 135 -19.06 -8.30 -4.60
N ASN A 136 -19.06 -8.10 -5.92
CA ASN A 136 -18.24 -8.84 -6.89
C ASN A 136 -16.90 -8.16 -7.24
N ASP A 137 -16.66 -6.90 -6.85
CA ASP A 137 -15.52 -6.14 -7.37
C ASP A 137 -14.25 -6.15 -6.50
N ASP A 138 -14.27 -6.79 -5.32
CA ASP A 138 -13.09 -6.92 -4.45
C ASP A 138 -12.79 -8.39 -4.10
N ASP A 139 -12.65 -9.25 -5.13
CA ASP A 139 -11.59 -10.26 -5.09
C ASP A 139 -10.28 -9.56 -5.43
N ASP A 140 -9.85 -8.66 -4.54
CA ASP A 140 -8.43 -8.38 -4.39
C ASP A 140 -7.87 -9.64 -3.71
N GLY A 141 -7.82 -10.73 -4.49
CA GLY A 141 -7.50 -12.07 -4.05
C GLY A 141 -6.31 -11.94 -3.13
N VAL A 142 -6.52 -12.30 -1.86
CA VAL A 142 -5.55 -12.09 -0.78
C VAL A 142 -4.24 -12.65 -1.30
N ALA A 143 -3.38 -11.75 -1.78
CA ALA A 143 -2.23 -12.19 -2.53
C ALA A 143 -1.47 -13.12 -1.59
N THR A 144 -1.33 -14.35 -2.07
CA THR A 144 -0.31 -15.30 -1.65
C THR A 144 0.91 -14.49 -1.26
N ASN A 145 1.43 -14.76 -0.06
CA ASN A 145 2.56 -14.05 0.55
C ASN A 145 3.48 -13.56 -0.56
N ILE A 146 3.73 -12.25 -0.71
CA ILE A 146 4.70 -11.80 -1.70
C ILE A 146 5.98 -12.56 -1.38
N THR A 147 6.27 -13.57 -2.19
CA THR A 147 7.32 -14.52 -1.88
C THR A 147 8.63 -13.83 -2.21
N ALA A 148 9.70 -14.18 -1.49
CA ALA A 148 11.04 -13.71 -1.83
C ALA A 148 11.34 -13.84 -3.34
N LYS A 149 10.78 -14.88 -4.00
CA LYS A 149 10.87 -15.11 -5.45
C LYS A 149 10.15 -14.06 -6.30
N GLU A 150 8.93 -13.65 -5.95
CA GLU A 150 8.21 -12.59 -6.67
C GLU A 150 8.90 -11.23 -6.49
N ILE A 151 9.38 -10.93 -5.27
CA ILE A 151 10.18 -9.72 -4.99
C ILE A 151 11.45 -9.71 -5.83
N GLU A 152 12.13 -10.86 -5.92
CA GLU A 152 13.41 -10.99 -6.60
C GLU A 152 13.31 -11.02 -8.13
N GLN A 153 12.20 -11.49 -8.68
CA GLN A 153 11.92 -11.47 -10.11
C GLN A 153 11.58 -10.04 -10.59
N GLU A 154 10.71 -9.32 -9.88
CA GLU A 154 10.35 -7.94 -10.27
C GLU A 154 11.48 -6.94 -10.01
N ALA A 155 12.29 -7.12 -8.97
CA ALA A 155 13.48 -6.30 -8.74
C ALA A 155 14.56 -6.46 -9.83
N LYS A 156 14.58 -7.60 -10.55
CA LYS A 156 15.50 -7.84 -11.68
C LYS A 156 15.02 -7.18 -12.97
N GLU A 157 13.71 -7.19 -13.25
CA GLU A 157 13.13 -6.55 -14.44
C GLU A 157 13.27 -5.02 -14.43
N VAL A 158 13.20 -4.40 -13.25
CA VAL A 158 13.45 -2.95 -13.08
C VAL A 158 14.92 -2.60 -13.29
N ARG A 159 15.86 -3.45 -12.83
CA ARG A 159 17.30 -3.23 -13.03
C ARG A 159 17.70 -3.13 -14.52
N THR A 160 17.00 -3.86 -15.38
CA THR A 160 17.17 -3.80 -16.85
C THR A 160 16.67 -2.51 -17.50
N SER A 161 15.80 -1.75 -16.83
CA SER A 161 15.28 -0.47 -17.33
C SER A 161 15.96 0.76 -16.71
N GLU A 162 16.64 0.62 -15.56
CA GLU A 162 17.41 1.69 -14.89
C GLU A 162 18.75 2.04 -15.56
N VAL A 163 19.25 1.22 -16.49
CA VAL A 163 20.50 1.54 -17.23
C VAL A 163 20.37 2.85 -18.02
N SER A 164 19.16 3.35 -18.31
CA SER A 164 18.99 4.53 -19.15
C SER A 164 19.01 5.87 -18.41
N ILE A 165 18.61 5.98 -17.13
CA ILE A 165 18.44 7.29 -16.47
C ILE A 165 19.66 7.71 -15.66
N PHE A 166 20.31 6.80 -14.93
CA PHE A 166 21.51 7.13 -14.16
C PHE A 166 22.71 7.45 -15.06
N GLU A 167 22.82 6.83 -16.25
CA GLU A 167 23.80 7.22 -17.27
C GLU A 167 23.49 8.60 -17.87
N LEU A 168 22.21 8.94 -18.08
CA LEU A 168 21.81 10.28 -18.53
C LEU A 168 22.09 11.37 -17.49
N ILE A 169 21.89 11.09 -16.19
CA ILE A 169 22.23 12.03 -15.11
C ILE A 169 23.76 12.23 -15.03
N LYS A 170 24.56 11.16 -15.14
CA LYS A 170 26.02 11.26 -15.24
C LYS A 170 26.47 12.05 -16.48
N LEU A 171 25.78 11.93 -17.62
CA LEU A 171 26.06 12.71 -18.84
C LEU A 171 25.73 14.20 -18.71
N ILE A 172 24.75 14.57 -17.87
CA ILE A 172 24.39 15.96 -17.61
C ILE A 172 25.40 16.63 -16.66
N ASP A 173 25.89 15.90 -15.65
CA ASP A 173 26.89 16.43 -14.70
C ASP A 173 28.32 16.50 -15.26
N MET A 174 28.67 15.73 -16.30
CA MET A 174 29.99 15.81 -16.96
C MET A 174 30.13 16.98 -17.97
N ARG A 175 29.14 17.88 -18.08
CA ARG A 175 29.21 19.09 -18.93
C ARG A 175 29.42 20.40 -18.15
N LYS A 176 30.02 20.34 -16.97
CA LYS A 176 30.57 21.51 -16.26
C LYS A 176 32.03 21.25 -15.94
#